data_AF-A0A2D6AF97-F1
#
_entry.id   AF-A0A2D6AF97-F1
#
_cell.length_a   1.000
_cell.length_b   1.000
_cell.length_c   1.000
_cell.angle_alpha   90.00
_cell.angle_beta   90.00
_cell.angle_gamma   90.00
#
_symmetry.space_group_name_H-M   'P 1'
#
loop_
_entity.id
_entity.type
_entity.pdbx_description
1 polymer ?
#
loop_
_entity_poly.entity_id
_entity_poly.type
_entity_poly.pdbx_seq_one_letter_code
_entity_poly.pdbx_strand_id
1 'polypeptide(L)'
;MENWSIFYWSWWVAVGPFNGMFITKISKGRTIRQVILGTLFFGSMGCAIFYNILGNYALSLELSGEFITTQLIHLGKAASAISGVVGSLPGGHLTIFLFTLMSVVFMATTFDSTSYALALCATEKLEPDQEPARWQRLFWAFTLVILPLSLIYIGGLESLKLVVLISALPLVFVYIMMGVSLFINLRNHK
;
A
#
# COMPACT_ATOMS: atom_id res chain seq x y z
N MET A 1 -20.61 3.65 -6.34
CA MET A 1 -19.29 3.93 -6.96
C MET A 1 -18.47 4.91 -6.14
N GLU A 2 -19.05 5.97 -5.56
CA GLU A 2 -18.31 6.98 -4.77
C GLU A 2 -17.50 6.41 -3.58
N ASN A 3 -18.03 5.44 -2.83
CA ASN A 3 -17.36 4.92 -1.62
C ASN A 3 -15.99 4.27 -1.89
N TRP A 4 -15.79 3.62 -3.04
CA TRP A 4 -14.52 2.95 -3.35
C TRP A 4 -13.52 3.90 -4.00
N SER A 5 -13.96 4.73 -4.93
CA SER A 5 -13.08 5.69 -5.60
C SER A 5 -12.47 6.68 -4.61
N ILE A 6 -13.28 7.27 -3.73
CA ILE A 6 -12.80 8.23 -2.73
C ILE A 6 -11.83 7.54 -1.77
N PHE A 7 -12.16 6.33 -1.30
CA PHE A 7 -11.27 5.56 -0.43
C PHE A 7 -9.91 5.29 -1.09
N TYR A 8 -9.87 4.83 -2.34
CA TYR A 8 -8.61 4.55 -3.01
C TYR A 8 -7.80 5.82 -3.26
N TRP A 9 -8.42 6.93 -3.63
CA TRP A 9 -7.72 8.22 -3.75
C TRP A 9 -7.11 8.66 -2.41
N SER A 10 -7.87 8.59 -1.32
CA SER A 10 -7.39 8.91 0.02
C SER A 10 -6.24 7.98 0.44
N TRP A 11 -6.37 6.68 0.17
CA TRP A 11 -5.31 5.70 0.41
C TRP A 11 -4.02 6.07 -0.34
N TRP A 12 -4.10 6.34 -1.65
CA TRP A 12 -2.93 6.68 -2.45
C TRP A 12 -2.25 7.96 -1.97
N VAL A 13 -3.04 8.97 -1.59
CA VAL A 13 -2.53 10.21 -0.97
C VAL A 13 -1.81 9.91 0.34
N ALA A 14 -2.39 9.09 1.21
CA ALA A 14 -1.82 8.75 2.52
C ALA A 14 -0.48 8.01 2.41
N VAL A 15 -0.35 7.05 1.48
CA VAL A 15 0.86 6.23 1.32
C VAL A 15 1.90 6.88 0.41
N GLY A 16 1.52 7.85 -0.41
CA GLY A 16 2.40 8.42 -1.42
C GLY A 16 3.69 9.08 -0.91
N PRO A 17 3.79 9.73 0.28
CA PRO A 17 5.07 10.27 0.74
C PRO A 17 6.09 9.17 1.02
N PHE A 18 5.62 8.07 1.63
CA PHE A 18 6.44 6.90 1.90
C PHE A 18 6.95 6.25 0.61
N ASN A 19 6.05 6.02 -0.35
CA ASN A 19 6.43 5.47 -1.66
C ASN A 19 7.38 6.41 -2.42
N GLY A 20 7.17 7.72 -2.32
CA GLY A 20 8.02 8.74 -2.93
C GLY A 20 9.46 8.72 -2.39
N MET A 21 9.63 8.59 -1.08
CA MET A 21 10.96 8.42 -0.47
C MET A 21 11.67 7.16 -0.97
N PHE A 22 10.95 6.03 -1.01
CA PHE A 22 11.50 4.78 -1.50
C PHE A 22 11.95 4.88 -2.97
N ILE A 23 11.06 5.37 -3.85
CA ILE A 23 11.36 5.56 -5.27
C ILE A 23 12.57 6.48 -5.45
N THR A 24 12.64 7.57 -4.70
CA THR A 24 13.76 8.52 -4.78
C THR A 24 15.08 7.86 -4.37
N LYS A 25 15.08 7.06 -3.30
CA LYS A 25 16.27 6.37 -2.79
C LYS A 25 16.85 5.37 -3.79
N ILE A 26 16.00 4.59 -4.46
CA ILE A 26 16.45 3.61 -5.48
C ILE A 26 16.73 4.25 -6.85
N SER A 27 16.34 5.51 -7.05
CA SER A 27 16.47 6.21 -8.34
C SER A 27 17.71 7.10 -8.45
N LYS A 28 18.69 6.98 -7.54
CA LYS A 28 19.92 7.78 -7.54
C LYS A 28 20.64 7.68 -8.90
N GLY A 29 20.94 8.83 -9.50
CA GLY A 29 21.62 8.93 -10.81
C GLY A 29 20.69 8.80 -12.04
N ARG A 30 19.37 8.69 -11.87
CA ARG A 30 18.39 8.70 -12.97
C ARG A 30 17.86 10.11 -13.25
N THR A 31 17.49 10.38 -14.50
CA THR A 31 16.81 11.64 -14.85
C THR A 31 15.37 11.65 -14.34
N ILE A 32 14.83 12.84 -14.03
CA ILE A 32 13.43 13.00 -13.58
C ILE A 32 12.45 12.31 -14.56
N ARG A 33 12.68 12.46 -15.87
CA ARG A 33 11.85 11.82 -16.90
C ARG A 33 11.87 10.29 -16.80
N GLN A 34 13.06 9.69 -16.60
CA GLN A 34 13.18 8.24 -16.45
C GLN A 34 12.49 7.74 -15.18
N VAL A 35 12.58 8.49 -14.07
CA VAL A 35 11.91 8.13 -12.81
C VAL A 35 10.39 8.16 -12.97
N ILE A 36 9.85 9.23 -13.55
CA ILE A 36 8.40 9.37 -13.77
C ILE A 36 7.89 8.28 -14.71
N LEU A 37 8.49 8.14 -15.89
CA LEU A 37 8.03 7.15 -16.87
C LEU A 37 8.21 5.72 -16.39
N GLY A 38 9.33 5.41 -15.75
CA GLY A 38 9.58 4.08 -15.19
C GLY A 38 8.57 3.72 -14.11
N THR A 39 8.31 4.63 -13.16
CA THR A 39 7.35 4.40 -12.08
C THR A 39 5.94 4.18 -12.61
N LEU A 40 5.49 5.04 -13.54
CA LEU A 40 4.16 4.91 -14.15
C LEU A 40 4.04 3.62 -14.95
N PHE A 41 4.99 3.33 -15.83
CA PHE A 41 4.90 2.19 -16.73
C PHE A 41 4.98 0.86 -15.97
N PHE A 42 6.03 0.65 -15.17
CA PHE A 42 6.20 -0.61 -14.45
C PHE A 42 5.15 -0.78 -13.33
N GLY A 43 4.76 0.31 -12.66
CA GLY A 43 3.70 0.28 -11.65
C GLY A 43 2.34 -0.09 -12.25
N SER A 44 1.93 0.58 -13.32
CA SER A 44 0.67 0.27 -14.00
C SER A 44 0.68 -1.13 -14.63
N MET A 45 1.79 -1.55 -15.23
CA MET A 45 1.92 -2.89 -15.81
C MET A 45 1.80 -3.99 -14.74
N GLY A 46 2.42 -3.81 -13.57
CA GLY A 46 2.30 -4.75 -12.46
C GLY A 46 0.85 -4.90 -11.98
N CYS A 47 0.16 -3.78 -11.77
CA CYS A 47 -1.26 -3.77 -11.44
C CYS A 47 -2.11 -4.43 -12.53
N ALA A 48 -1.85 -4.11 -13.80
CA ALA A 48 -2.58 -4.67 -14.93
C ALA A 48 -2.44 -6.20 -14.97
N ILE A 49 -1.22 -6.73 -14.85
CA ILE A 49 -0.97 -8.19 -14.83
C ILE A 49 -1.70 -8.84 -13.64
N PHE A 50 -1.60 -8.24 -12.45
CA PHE A 50 -2.25 -8.76 -11.25
C PHE A 50 -3.77 -8.88 -11.42
N TYR A 51 -4.44 -7.79 -11.81
CA TYR A 51 -5.89 -7.80 -12.01
C TYR A 51 -6.32 -8.63 -13.22
N ASN A 52 -5.49 -8.68 -14.27
CA ASN A 52 -5.81 -9.48 -15.45
C ASN A 52 -5.74 -10.98 -15.14
N ILE A 53 -4.79 -11.44 -14.33
CA ILE A 53 -4.70 -12.87 -13.96
C ILE A 53 -5.69 -13.20 -12.84
N LEU A 54 -5.52 -12.62 -11.66
CA LEU A 54 -6.30 -13.02 -10.48
C LEU A 54 -7.73 -12.49 -10.51
N GLY A 55 -7.93 -11.30 -11.06
CA GLY A 55 -9.26 -10.70 -11.20
C GLY A 55 -10.13 -11.48 -12.19
N ASN A 56 -9.60 -11.82 -13.38
CA ASN A 56 -10.35 -12.65 -14.33
C ASN A 56 -10.56 -14.07 -13.82
N TYR A 57 -9.60 -14.64 -13.08
CA TYR A 57 -9.77 -15.95 -12.48
C TYR A 57 -10.92 -15.96 -11.46
N ALA A 58 -10.94 -15.01 -10.52
CA ALA A 58 -12.05 -14.85 -9.59
C ALA A 58 -13.40 -14.64 -10.30
N LEU A 59 -13.41 -13.84 -11.37
CA LEU A 59 -14.60 -13.62 -12.20
C LEU A 59 -15.06 -14.91 -12.91
N SER A 60 -14.13 -15.73 -13.41
CA SER A 60 -14.46 -17.00 -14.06
C SER A 60 -15.11 -18.00 -13.10
N LEU A 61 -14.68 -18.01 -11.83
CA LEU A 61 -15.29 -18.83 -10.77
C LEU A 61 -16.69 -18.35 -10.39
N GLU A 62 -16.89 -17.03 -10.36
CA GLU A 62 -18.20 -16.42 -10.13
C GLU A 62 -19.19 -16.77 -11.25
N LEU A 63 -18.76 -16.64 -12.52
CA LEU A 63 -19.61 -16.87 -13.68
C LEU A 63 -19.91 -18.34 -13.94
N SER A 64 -18.98 -19.24 -13.62
CA SER A 64 -19.19 -20.70 -13.71
C SER A 64 -20.06 -21.24 -12.58
N GLY A 65 -20.23 -20.49 -11.49
CA GLY A 65 -20.94 -20.92 -10.29
C GLY A 65 -20.14 -21.88 -9.41
N GLU A 66 -18.86 -22.14 -9.72
CA GLU A 66 -17.99 -23.00 -8.92
C GLU A 66 -17.67 -22.38 -7.56
N PHE A 67 -17.51 -21.04 -7.49
CA PHE A 67 -17.29 -20.32 -6.25
C PHE A 67 -17.85 -18.90 -6.30
N ILE A 68 -18.89 -18.64 -5.51
CA ILE A 68 -19.60 -17.35 -5.47
C ILE A 68 -18.90 -16.42 -4.48
N THR A 69 -17.96 -15.63 -4.99
CA THR A 69 -17.21 -14.61 -4.25
C THR A 69 -18.10 -13.47 -3.75
N THR A 70 -19.10 -13.06 -4.52
CA THR A 70 -19.97 -11.92 -4.20
C THR A 70 -20.73 -12.15 -2.90
N GLN A 71 -21.26 -13.35 -2.70
CA GLN A 71 -21.98 -13.73 -1.49
C GLN A 71 -21.12 -13.59 -0.23
N LEU A 72 -19.86 -14.03 -0.28
CA LEU A 72 -18.92 -13.91 0.84
C LEU A 72 -18.57 -12.44 1.13
N ILE A 73 -18.41 -11.61 0.10
CA ILE A 73 -18.15 -10.18 0.25
C ILE A 73 -19.35 -9.49 0.92
N HIS A 74 -20.58 -9.81 0.52
CA HIS A 74 -21.80 -9.28 1.14
C HIS A 74 -21.94 -9.68 2.62
N LEU A 75 -21.45 -10.86 3.00
CA LEU A 75 -21.40 -11.33 4.39
C LEU A 75 -20.24 -10.73 5.21
N GLY A 76 -19.49 -9.77 4.65
CA GLY A 76 -18.34 -9.16 5.32
C GLY A 76 -17.10 -10.06 5.37
N LYS A 77 -17.09 -11.19 4.66
CA LYS A 77 -16.01 -12.19 4.65
C LYS A 77 -15.10 -12.04 3.43
N ALA A 78 -14.75 -10.80 3.09
CA ALA A 78 -13.92 -10.50 1.91
C ALA A 78 -12.55 -11.20 1.94
N ALA A 79 -11.92 -11.31 3.12
CA ALA A 79 -10.66 -12.05 3.27
C ALA A 79 -10.82 -13.55 2.95
N SER A 80 -11.95 -14.16 3.35
CA SER A 80 -12.26 -15.55 3.04
C SER A 80 -12.57 -15.78 1.57
N ALA A 81 -13.10 -14.77 0.87
CA ALA A 81 -13.30 -14.85 -0.58
C ALA A 81 -11.96 -14.99 -1.31
N ILE A 82 -10.93 -14.23 -0.90
CA ILE A 82 -9.59 -14.30 -1.51
C ILE A 82 -8.96 -15.67 -1.25
N SER A 83 -8.97 -16.15 -0.01
CA SER A 83 -8.39 -17.47 0.30
C SER A 83 -9.15 -18.61 -0.36
N GLY A 84 -10.47 -18.49 -0.55
CA GLY A 84 -11.28 -19.45 -1.29
C GLY A 84 -10.93 -19.51 -2.78
N VAL A 85 -10.78 -18.35 -3.43
CA VAL A 85 -10.33 -18.27 -4.83
C VAL A 85 -8.94 -18.89 -4.97
N VAL A 86 -7.98 -18.52 -4.12
CA VAL A 86 -6.63 -19.11 -4.17
C VAL A 86 -6.66 -20.63 -3.90
N GLY A 87 -7.56 -21.08 -3.03
CA GLY A 87 -7.75 -22.50 -2.73
C GLY A 87 -8.33 -23.33 -3.86
N SER A 88 -9.07 -22.70 -4.78
CA SER A 88 -9.62 -23.37 -5.96
C SER A 88 -8.59 -23.62 -7.06
N LEU A 89 -7.38 -23.05 -6.94
CA LEU A 89 -6.29 -23.31 -7.88
C LEU A 89 -5.80 -24.77 -7.76
N PRO A 90 -5.29 -25.35 -8.87
CA PRO A 90 -4.66 -26.67 -8.82
C PRO A 90 -3.51 -26.68 -7.79
N GLY A 91 -3.48 -27.71 -6.95
CA GLY A 91 -2.57 -27.81 -5.80
C GLY A 91 -3.20 -27.47 -4.45
N GLY A 92 -4.42 -26.88 -4.42
CA GLY A 92 -5.26 -26.73 -3.22
C GLY A 92 -4.52 -26.15 -2.01
N HIS A 93 -4.30 -26.99 -0.99
CA HIS A 93 -3.63 -26.60 0.26
C HIS A 93 -2.19 -26.09 0.07
N LEU A 94 -1.44 -26.61 -0.91
CA LEU A 94 -0.08 -26.15 -1.17
C LEU A 94 -0.09 -24.71 -1.70
N THR A 95 -1.01 -24.40 -2.62
CA THR A 95 -1.13 -23.07 -3.21
C THR A 95 -1.56 -22.04 -2.17
N ILE A 96 -2.51 -22.39 -1.29
CA ILE A 96 -2.87 -21.55 -0.14
C ILE A 96 -1.67 -21.34 0.78
N PHE A 97 -0.93 -22.40 1.12
CA PHE A 97 0.23 -22.29 2.01
C PHE A 97 1.29 -21.33 1.43
N LEU A 98 1.63 -21.48 0.15
CA LEU A 98 2.58 -20.61 -0.54
C LEU A 98 2.07 -19.16 -0.60
N PHE A 99 0.78 -18.96 -0.88
CA PHE A 99 0.17 -17.64 -0.89
C PHE A 99 0.20 -16.97 0.49
N THR A 100 -0.11 -17.72 1.56
CA THR A 100 -0.01 -17.24 2.94
C THR A 100 1.42 -16.88 3.28
N LEU A 101 2.40 -17.74 2.97
CA LEU A 101 3.82 -17.47 3.21
C LEU A 101 4.28 -16.19 2.49
N MET A 102 3.94 -16.06 1.20
CA MET A 102 4.23 -14.87 0.41
C MET A 102 3.60 -13.62 1.03
N SER A 103 2.34 -13.71 1.45
CA SER A 103 1.61 -12.59 2.09
C SER A 103 2.27 -12.16 3.40
N VAL A 104 2.70 -13.11 4.23
CA VAL A 104 3.40 -12.83 5.48
C VAL A 104 4.75 -12.15 5.21
N VAL A 105 5.54 -12.66 4.27
CA VAL A 105 6.84 -12.06 3.90
C VAL A 105 6.65 -10.65 3.34
N PHE A 106 5.67 -10.46 2.46
CA PHE A 106 5.34 -9.16 1.88
C PHE A 106 4.91 -8.16 2.97
N MET A 107 4.07 -8.61 3.91
CA MET A 107 3.60 -7.77 5.01
C MET A 107 4.74 -7.44 5.97
N ALA A 108 5.61 -8.40 6.30
CA ALA A 108 6.79 -8.18 7.13
C ALA A 108 7.74 -7.14 6.51
N THR A 109 8.02 -7.25 5.21
CA THR A 109 8.89 -6.32 4.48
C THR A 109 8.29 -4.91 4.42
N THR A 110 6.97 -4.84 4.23
CA THR A 110 6.22 -3.57 4.20
C THR A 110 6.23 -2.90 5.57
N PHE A 111 6.01 -3.68 6.65
CA PHE A 111 6.05 -3.19 8.03
C PHE A 111 7.43 -2.68 8.40
N ASP A 112 8.49 -3.43 8.09
CA ASP A 112 9.87 -3.02 8.34
C ASP A 112 10.18 -1.69 7.65
N SER A 113 9.87 -1.59 6.36
CA SER A 113 10.09 -0.37 5.57
C SER A 113 9.30 0.83 6.12
N THR A 114 8.03 0.63 6.52
CA THR A 114 7.18 1.70 7.06
C THR A 114 7.68 2.18 8.42
N SER A 115 8.06 1.26 9.31
CA SER A 115 8.61 1.60 10.63
C SER A 115 9.95 2.34 10.51
N TYR A 116 10.77 1.97 9.54
CA TYR A 116 12.01 2.64 9.19
C TYR A 116 11.76 4.07 8.71
N ALA A 117 10.82 4.27 7.78
CA ALA A 117 10.48 5.59 7.26
C ALA A 117 9.92 6.52 8.34
N LEU A 118 9.07 6.02 9.25
CA LEU A 118 8.58 6.80 10.39
C LEU A 118 9.72 7.18 11.34
N ALA A 119 10.63 6.25 11.62
CA ALA A 119 11.79 6.53 12.45
C ALA A 119 12.72 7.58 11.82
N LEU A 120 12.90 7.54 10.48
CA LEU A 120 13.62 8.58 9.74
C LEU A 120 12.96 9.95 9.91
N CYS A 121 11.66 10.05 9.65
CA CYS A 121 10.94 11.33 9.73
C CYS A 121 10.86 11.89 11.16
N ALA A 122 10.87 11.03 12.19
CA ALA A 122 10.81 11.42 13.58
C ALA A 122 12.18 11.80 14.19
N THR A 123 13.27 11.65 13.43
CA THR A 123 14.62 11.96 13.90
C THR A 123 15.07 13.31 13.34
N GLU A 124 15.38 14.26 14.24
CA GLU A 124 15.66 15.66 13.89
C GLU A 124 16.96 15.86 13.10
N LYS A 125 17.98 15.03 13.34
CA LYS A 125 19.28 15.08 12.65
C LYS A 125 19.72 13.68 12.25
N LEU A 126 19.67 13.41 10.95
CA LEU A 126 20.28 12.25 10.31
C LEU A 126 21.22 12.76 9.22
N GLU A 127 22.47 12.32 9.25
CA GLU A 127 23.34 12.47 8.09
C GLU A 127 22.80 11.64 6.91
N PRO A 128 23.14 11.97 5.64
CA PRO A 128 22.57 11.34 4.45
C PRO A 128 22.67 9.80 4.41
N ASP A 129 23.64 9.21 5.09
CA ASP A 129 23.87 7.77 5.18
C ASP A 129 23.68 7.20 6.60
N GLN A 130 23.18 7.99 7.55
CA GLN A 130 22.88 7.51 8.88
C GLN A 130 21.52 6.82 8.96
N GLU A 131 21.50 5.79 9.80
CA GLU A 131 20.33 4.97 10.06
C GLU A 131 19.66 5.41 11.37
N PRO A 132 18.31 5.52 11.42
CA PRO A 132 17.61 5.92 12.63
C PRO A 132 17.77 4.84 13.70
N ALA A 133 17.80 5.28 14.96
CA ALA A 133 18.06 4.42 16.11
C ALA A 133 17.11 3.21 16.14
N ARG A 134 17.66 2.02 16.42
CA ARG A 134 16.89 0.76 16.42
C ARG A 134 15.67 0.80 17.35
N TRP A 135 15.77 1.48 18.49
CA TRP A 135 14.65 1.64 19.43
C TRP A 135 13.48 2.45 18.85
N GLN A 136 13.77 3.51 18.06
CA GLN A 136 12.71 4.29 17.42
C GLN A 136 11.98 3.47 16.34
N ARG A 137 12.71 2.64 15.59
CA ARG A 137 12.07 1.71 14.63
C ARG A 137 11.14 0.74 15.36
N LEU A 138 11.60 0.17 16.47
CA LEU A 138 10.81 -0.75 17.29
C LEU A 138 9.54 -0.06 17.82
N PHE A 139 9.66 1.18 18.34
CA PHE A 139 8.53 1.98 18.79
C PHE A 139 7.48 2.16 17.68
N TRP A 140 7.89 2.62 16.50
CA TRP A 140 6.97 2.82 15.37
C TRP A 140 6.39 1.50 14.85
N ALA A 141 7.15 0.40 14.87
CA ALA A 141 6.63 -0.92 14.51
C ALA A 141 5.48 -1.34 15.44
N PHE A 142 5.60 -1.14 16.76
CA PHE A 142 4.51 -1.42 17.69
C PHE A 142 3.30 -0.50 17.48
N THR A 143 3.52 0.81 17.29
CA THR A 143 2.43 1.76 17.02
C THR A 143 1.65 1.40 15.76
N LEU A 144 2.34 0.97 14.70
CA LEU A 144 1.73 0.52 13.44
C LEU A 144 0.88 -0.74 13.58
N VAL A 145 1.13 -1.58 14.58
CA VAL A 145 0.28 -2.76 14.86
C VAL A 145 -0.90 -2.39 15.73
N ILE A 146 -0.68 -1.65 16.81
CA ILE A 146 -1.71 -1.37 17.82
C ILE A 146 -2.89 -0.56 17.23
N LEU A 147 -2.60 0.42 16.38
CA LEU A 147 -3.61 1.33 15.87
C LEU A 147 -4.59 0.65 14.88
N PRO A 148 -4.15 -0.05 13.82
CA PRO A 148 -5.07 -0.80 12.95
C PRO A 148 -5.80 -1.92 13.70
N LEU A 149 -5.14 -2.59 14.64
CA LEU A 149 -5.73 -3.72 15.38
C LEU A 149 -6.86 -3.24 16.31
N SER A 150 -6.69 -2.08 16.96
CA SER A 150 -7.78 -1.47 17.74
C SER A 150 -8.93 -0.98 16.86
N LEU A 151 -8.65 -0.39 15.68
CA LEU A 151 -9.69 0.05 14.74
C LEU A 151 -10.50 -1.11 14.17
N ILE A 152 -9.84 -2.21 13.80
CA ILE A 152 -10.51 -3.43 13.32
C ILE A 152 -11.39 -4.02 14.42
N TYR A 153 -10.93 -4.00 15.68
CA TYR A 153 -11.70 -4.51 16.82
C TYR A 153 -12.97 -3.67 17.10
N ILE A 154 -12.90 -2.34 16.96
CA ILE A 154 -14.01 -1.44 17.32
C ILE A 154 -15.08 -1.38 16.22
N GLY A 155 -14.70 -1.24 14.96
CA GLY A 155 -15.66 -1.01 13.87
C GLY A 155 -15.26 -1.58 12.52
N GLY A 156 -14.32 -2.55 12.53
CA GLY A 156 -13.97 -3.34 11.37
C GLY A 156 -13.40 -2.52 10.21
N LEU A 157 -13.67 -3.00 8.99
CA LEU A 157 -13.14 -2.39 7.77
C LEU A 157 -13.67 -0.97 7.52
N GLU A 158 -14.90 -0.68 7.95
CA GLU A 158 -15.53 0.61 7.69
C GLU A 158 -14.88 1.74 8.50
N SER A 159 -14.61 1.51 9.79
CA SER A 159 -13.86 2.47 10.62
C SER A 159 -12.46 2.72 10.07
N LEU A 160 -11.78 1.68 9.57
CA LEU A 160 -10.46 1.82 8.96
C LEU A 160 -10.51 2.69 7.69
N LYS A 161 -11.52 2.53 6.84
CA LYS A 161 -11.72 3.37 5.65
C LYS A 161 -11.92 4.84 6.01
N LEU A 162 -12.70 5.14 7.05
CA LEU A 162 -12.95 6.51 7.50
C LEU A 162 -11.68 7.18 8.03
N VAL A 163 -10.88 6.48 8.84
CA VAL A 163 -9.63 7.03 9.38
C VAL A 163 -8.64 7.37 8.25
N VAL A 164 -8.51 6.50 7.24
CA VAL A 164 -7.67 6.77 6.06
C VAL A 164 -8.17 8.00 5.29
N LEU A 165 -9.48 8.19 5.18
CA LEU A 165 -10.04 9.36 4.51
C LEU A 165 -9.72 10.65 5.27
N ILE A 166 -9.87 10.64 6.59
CA ILE A 166 -9.60 11.80 7.44
C ILE A 166 -8.10 12.14 7.43
N SER A 167 -7.22 11.14 7.46
CA SER A 167 -5.76 11.36 7.45
C SER A 167 -5.22 11.84 6.10
N ALA A 168 -5.89 11.50 4.99
CA ALA A 168 -5.47 11.93 3.65
C ALA A 168 -5.75 13.41 3.37
N LEU A 169 -6.83 13.97 3.93
CA LEU A 169 -7.23 15.37 3.71
C LEU A 169 -6.11 16.40 3.97
N PRO A 170 -5.42 16.41 5.14
CA PRO A 170 -4.33 17.37 5.38
C PRO A 170 -3.15 17.16 4.43
N LEU A 171 -2.89 15.91 4.01
CA LEU A 171 -1.79 15.60 3.10
C LEU A 171 -2.00 16.18 1.69
N VAL A 172 -3.23 16.37 1.24
CA VAL A 172 -3.50 17.04 -0.05
C VAL A 172 -2.87 18.43 -0.09
N PHE A 173 -2.98 19.20 1.00
CA PHE A 173 -2.33 20.51 1.10
C PHE A 173 -0.81 20.40 1.05
N VAL A 174 -0.24 19.38 1.70
CA VAL A 174 1.20 19.09 1.66
C VAL A 174 1.66 18.79 0.22
N TYR A 175 0.91 17.99 -0.53
CA TYR A 175 1.23 17.71 -1.94
C TYR A 175 1.22 18.98 -2.81
N ILE A 176 0.26 19.88 -2.59
CA ILE A 176 0.21 21.16 -3.31
C ILE A 176 1.47 21.98 -2.98
N MET A 177 1.84 22.09 -1.70
CA MET A 177 3.05 22.79 -1.29
C MET A 177 4.32 22.16 -1.88
N MET A 178 4.40 20.83 -1.90
CA MET A 178 5.51 20.09 -2.52
C MET A 178 5.58 20.35 -4.02
N GLY A 179 4.44 20.38 -4.72
CA GLY A 179 4.38 20.68 -6.16
C GLY A 179 4.86 22.10 -6.48
N VAL A 180 4.42 23.08 -5.70
CA VAL A 180 4.89 24.48 -5.82
C VAL A 180 6.38 24.59 -5.53
N SER A 181 6.86 23.96 -4.45
CA SER A 181 8.28 23.94 -4.08
C SER A 181 9.14 23.32 -5.17
N LEU A 182 8.74 22.18 -5.74
CA LEU A 182 9.43 21.52 -6.83
C LEU A 182 9.49 22.43 -8.07
N PHE A 183 8.38 23.08 -8.42
CA PHE A 183 8.34 23.99 -9.57
C PHE A 183 9.29 25.18 -9.40
N ILE A 184 9.31 25.79 -8.20
CA ILE A 184 10.22 26.88 -7.88
C ILE A 184 11.68 26.40 -7.94
N ASN A 185 11.97 25.24 -7.36
CA ASN A 185 13.32 24.68 -7.33
C ASN A 185 13.84 24.39 -8.75
N LEU A 186 13.04 23.75 -9.60
CA LEU A 186 13.39 23.49 -11.01
C LEU A 186 13.54 24.75 -11.85
N ARG A 187 12.81 25.83 -11.51
CA ARG A 187 12.96 27.12 -12.19
C ARG A 187 14.24 27.84 -11.79
N ASN A 188 14.63 27.73 -10.52
CA ASN A 188 15.81 28.40 -9.97
C ASN A 188 17.11 27.65 -10.28
N HIS A 189 17.06 26.33 -10.45
CA HIS A 189 18.20 25.47 -10.83
C HIS A 189 18.11 25.03 -12.29
N LYS A 190 18.23 26.00 -13.23
CA LYS A 190 18.61 25.70 -14.62
C LYS A 190 20.11 25.53 -14.74
#